data_AF-Q75A07-F1
#
_entry.id   AF-Q75A07-F1
#
_cell.length_a   1.000
_cell.length_b   1.000
_cell.length_c   1.000
_cell.angle_alpha   90.00
_cell.angle_beta   90.00
_cell.angle_gamma   90.00
#
_symmetry.space_group_name_H-M   'P 1'
#
loop_
_entity.id
_entity.type
_entity.pdbx_description
1 polymer ?
#
loop_
_entity_poly.entity_id
_entity_poly.type
_entity_poly.pdbx_seq_one_letter_code
_entity_poly.pdbx_strand_id
1 'polypeptide(L)'
;MLFRRLLTTKVGYHTPNYVNRRLILSVLKSTATRREAKDYLTKYGDPAVAYHCVLYLRGTKTFSAGLINDFAIMLGRLRLLGIRPLVVLSPSKHVMTESEILRETFYKHGLQSIPINEPMASGTRETILQNGASYNSIIPIIMPFVYHQQRAKRMLAEDEVAFMRELVAYMPCRIDKFFIINRYGGIPSSERHDNSHVFVNLSQEYGSLAEVLKQQITDLRHEMDDGLLAERRATDGSYKEFQYTTLTESLTDLELMSAVLSLLLPSSTGLITSMHSAVTNSRYNPLLYNVLTDRSLVSSSLPSFKRDPISDNAWYELPACGAKIGTQRANPIFSTTVLKQGVDIKLYDYSTLTKENSVGFHELLSTAGSAQLPAHKRVNLTKLKGIIEHSFDRNLDMSHYLKRINGKIASIIVIGDYEGIAILTYEGPEKRPFAYLDKFAVLPHLRGSLCISDVIFNLMFKKFGDELVWRSRRENVVNNWYFQRSVGVLDLSIDIGHGPKKDNIFKLFYYGGKKGTQFYDFDRLREYITYVRDIEPSWSRK
;
A
#
# COMPACT_ATOMS: atom_id res chain seq x y z
N MET A 1 15.32 48.87 -41.81
CA MET A 1 14.75 48.29 -40.56
C MET A 1 15.02 46.78 -40.38
N LEU A 2 16.03 46.19 -41.03
CA LEU A 2 16.23 44.73 -41.02
C LEU A 2 17.26 44.19 -40.00
N PHE A 3 18.00 45.05 -39.30
CA PHE A 3 19.12 44.61 -38.44
C PHE A 3 18.80 44.43 -36.95
N ARG A 4 17.56 44.66 -36.49
CA ARG A 4 17.22 44.57 -35.05
C ARG A 4 16.65 43.23 -34.56
N ARG A 5 16.50 42.23 -35.43
CA ARG A 5 15.86 40.94 -35.06
C ARG A 5 16.82 39.78 -34.77
N LEU A 6 18.13 39.94 -34.88
CA LEU A 6 19.11 38.85 -34.72
C LEU A 6 19.75 38.72 -33.33
N LEU A 7 19.41 39.57 -32.36
CA LEU A 7 20.04 39.57 -31.03
C LEU A 7 19.11 39.19 -29.87
N THR A 8 17.90 38.67 -30.14
CA THR A 8 16.98 38.22 -29.07
C THR A 8 16.83 36.70 -28.98
N THR A 9 17.73 35.92 -29.58
CA THR A 9 17.98 34.54 -29.14
C THR A 9 18.59 34.63 -27.75
N LYS A 10 17.73 34.76 -26.73
CA LYS A 10 18.08 34.46 -25.35
C LYS A 10 18.63 33.04 -25.36
N VAL A 11 19.95 32.93 -25.39
CA VAL A 11 20.69 31.74 -25.03
C VAL A 11 20.29 31.48 -23.58
N GLY A 12 19.23 30.70 -23.42
CA GLY A 12 18.78 30.25 -22.12
C GLY A 12 19.92 29.43 -21.57
N TYR A 13 20.70 30.02 -20.66
CA TYR A 13 21.68 29.29 -19.89
C TYR A 13 20.97 28.08 -19.29
N HIS A 14 21.24 26.91 -19.86
CA HIS A 14 20.73 25.64 -19.39
C HIS A 14 21.51 25.36 -18.11
N THR A 15 21.11 26.03 -17.02
CA THR A 15 21.70 25.77 -15.72
C THR A 15 21.41 24.30 -15.41
N PRO A 16 22.42 23.47 -15.12
CA PRO A 16 22.18 22.07 -14.74
C PRO A 16 21.20 21.97 -13.55
N ASN A 17 21.17 23.02 -12.72
CA ASN A 17 20.21 23.19 -11.63
C ASN A 17 18.77 23.50 -12.04
N TYR A 18 18.45 23.83 -13.30
CA TYR A 18 17.08 24.16 -13.72
C TYR A 18 16.14 22.95 -13.63
N VAL A 19 16.58 21.79 -14.10
CA VAL A 19 15.78 20.54 -14.05
C VAL A 19 15.53 20.15 -12.60
N ASN A 20 16.58 20.15 -11.77
CA ASN A 20 16.46 19.89 -10.33
C ASN A 20 15.55 20.92 -9.63
N ARG A 21 15.65 22.21 -9.97
CA ARG A 21 14.78 23.25 -9.42
C ARG A 21 13.32 23.03 -9.83
N ARG A 22 13.05 22.66 -11.08
CA ARG A 22 11.69 22.39 -11.58
C ARG A 22 11.10 21.14 -10.91
N LEU A 23 11.93 20.11 -10.71
CA LEU A 23 11.56 18.90 -9.97
C LEU A 23 11.18 19.26 -8.52
N ILE A 24 12.06 19.93 -7.79
CA ILE A 24 11.83 20.37 -6.40
C ILE A 24 10.56 21.22 -6.30
N LEU A 25 10.38 22.20 -7.19
CA LEU A 25 9.18 23.03 -7.20
C LEU A 25 7.91 22.21 -7.50
N SER A 26 8.00 21.20 -8.37
CA SER A 26 6.85 20.33 -8.69
C SER A 26 6.46 19.45 -7.50
N VAL A 27 7.46 18.91 -6.80
CA VAL A 27 7.27 18.12 -5.56
C VAL A 27 6.69 18.97 -4.42
N LEU A 28 7.13 20.23 -4.29
CA LEU A 28 6.57 21.13 -3.28
C LEU A 28 5.14 21.56 -3.62
N LYS A 29 4.83 21.74 -4.91
CA LYS A 29 3.47 22.09 -5.38
C LYS A 29 2.47 20.94 -5.25
N SER A 30 2.92 19.69 -5.29
CA SER A 30 2.05 18.52 -5.18
C SER A 30 1.58 18.22 -3.75
N THR A 31 1.74 19.16 -2.82
CA THR A 31 1.27 19.09 -1.42
C THR A 31 1.95 18.04 -0.54
N ALA A 32 3.12 17.54 -0.96
CA ALA A 32 3.95 16.69 -0.13
C ALA A 32 4.44 17.45 1.11
N THR A 33 4.46 16.79 2.27
CA THR A 33 5.12 17.34 3.46
C THR A 33 6.62 17.50 3.21
N ARG A 34 7.31 18.37 3.97
CA ARG A 34 8.77 18.56 3.82
C ARG A 34 9.55 17.24 3.94
N ARG A 35 9.06 16.31 4.76
CA ARG A 35 9.63 14.97 4.92
C ARG A 35 9.41 14.13 3.66
N GLU A 36 8.17 14.02 3.18
CA GLU A 36 7.86 13.27 1.94
C GLU A 36 8.62 13.84 0.74
N ALA A 37 8.70 15.16 0.61
CA ALA A 37 9.50 15.80 -0.43
C ALA A 37 10.99 15.45 -0.31
N LYS A 38 11.54 15.39 0.91
CA LYS A 38 12.92 14.96 1.14
C LYS A 38 13.11 13.49 0.77
N ASP A 39 12.23 12.61 1.25
CA ASP A 39 12.29 11.17 0.98
C ASP A 39 12.19 10.90 -0.54
N TYR A 40 11.29 11.62 -1.21
CA TYR A 40 11.14 11.60 -2.66
C TYR A 40 12.44 12.02 -3.37
N LEU A 41 13.03 13.16 -2.98
CA LEU A 41 14.27 13.64 -3.58
C LEU A 41 15.46 12.72 -3.26
N THR A 42 15.47 12.05 -2.11
CA THR A 42 16.49 11.02 -1.81
C THR A 42 16.34 9.80 -2.72
N LYS A 43 15.10 9.41 -3.04
CA LYS A 43 14.84 8.26 -3.93
C LYS A 43 15.06 8.60 -5.41
N TYR A 44 14.43 9.66 -5.90
CA TYR A 44 14.36 10.00 -7.34
C TYR A 44 15.22 11.21 -7.74
N GLY A 45 15.93 11.84 -6.81
CA GLY A 45 16.71 13.04 -7.09
C GLY A 45 18.04 12.79 -7.79
N ASP A 46 18.47 11.53 -7.92
CA ASP A 46 19.67 11.18 -8.70
C ASP A 46 19.36 11.22 -10.20
N PRO A 47 19.88 12.20 -10.97
CA PRO A 47 19.62 12.31 -12.40
C PRO A 47 20.28 11.20 -13.22
N ALA A 48 21.26 10.47 -12.68
CA ALA A 48 21.90 9.35 -13.36
C ALA A 48 20.98 8.14 -13.49
N VAL A 49 19.95 8.05 -12.64
CA VAL A 49 19.04 6.90 -12.60
C VAL A 49 17.74 7.24 -13.30
N ALA A 50 17.42 6.46 -14.34
CA ALA A 50 16.19 6.61 -15.09
C ALA A 50 15.05 5.74 -14.53
N TYR A 51 14.25 6.32 -13.63
CA TYR A 51 13.08 5.65 -13.06
C TYR A 51 11.90 5.61 -14.03
N HIS A 52 11.44 4.41 -14.36
CA HIS A 52 10.30 4.17 -15.23
C HIS A 52 9.05 3.76 -14.44
N CYS A 53 7.90 4.18 -14.95
CA CYS A 53 6.59 3.77 -14.47
C CYS A 53 5.83 3.13 -15.63
N VAL A 54 5.48 1.86 -15.49
CA VAL A 54 4.66 1.14 -16.47
C VAL A 54 3.20 1.44 -16.18
N LEU A 55 2.48 2.00 -17.14
CA LEU A 55 1.05 2.29 -17.09
C LEU A 55 0.32 1.33 -18.03
N TYR A 56 -0.31 0.32 -17.47
CA TYR A 56 -1.12 -0.65 -18.20
C TYR A 56 -2.56 -0.13 -18.33
N LEU A 57 -3.00 0.15 -19.55
CA LEU A 57 -4.32 0.71 -19.84
C LEU A 57 -5.26 -0.39 -20.33
N ARG A 58 -6.33 -0.65 -19.56
CA ARG A 58 -7.41 -1.55 -19.97
C ARG A 58 -8.48 -0.82 -20.75
N GLY A 59 -8.84 -1.35 -21.92
CA GLY A 59 -10.01 -0.93 -22.68
C GLY A 59 -10.05 0.57 -22.97
N THR A 60 -8.99 1.11 -23.59
CA THR A 60 -8.84 2.55 -23.85
C THR A 60 -10.05 3.15 -24.60
N LYS A 61 -10.68 2.38 -25.50
CA LYS A 61 -11.91 2.77 -26.21
C LYS A 61 -13.11 3.07 -25.28
N THR A 62 -13.12 2.53 -24.07
CA THR A 62 -14.20 2.78 -23.09
C THR A 62 -14.11 4.17 -22.45
N PHE A 63 -12.97 4.86 -22.60
CA PHE A 63 -12.75 6.18 -22.04
C PHE A 63 -13.21 7.27 -23.01
N SER A 64 -13.82 8.33 -22.47
CA SER A 64 -14.18 9.50 -23.25
C SER A 64 -12.94 10.28 -23.69
N ALA A 65 -13.05 11.04 -24.79
CA ALA A 65 -11.96 11.90 -25.26
C ALA A 65 -11.48 12.89 -24.19
N GLY A 66 -12.40 13.39 -23.33
CA GLY A 66 -12.06 14.25 -22.20
C GLY A 66 -11.13 13.57 -21.20
N LEU A 67 -11.44 12.32 -20.81
CA LEU A 67 -10.57 11.55 -19.90
C LEU A 67 -9.19 11.29 -20.50
N ILE A 68 -9.11 10.99 -21.81
CA ILE A 68 -7.83 10.76 -22.49
C ILE A 68 -6.99 12.06 -22.54
N ASN A 69 -7.61 13.22 -22.74
CA ASN A 69 -6.92 14.51 -22.64
C ASN A 69 -6.40 14.76 -21.22
N ASP A 70 -7.23 14.55 -20.20
CA ASP A 70 -6.81 14.73 -18.80
C ASP A 70 -5.70 13.75 -18.39
N PHE A 71 -5.72 12.54 -18.96
CA PHE A 71 -4.64 11.57 -18.79
C PHE A 71 -3.32 12.04 -19.41
N ALA A 72 -3.35 12.67 -20.58
CA ALA A 72 -2.15 13.29 -21.16
C ALA A 72 -1.59 14.40 -20.24
N ILE A 73 -2.46 15.23 -19.66
CA ILE A 73 -2.04 16.24 -18.67
C ILE A 73 -1.41 15.58 -17.44
N MET A 74 -1.98 14.48 -16.96
CA MET A 74 -1.45 13.70 -15.84
C MET A 74 -0.06 13.11 -16.15
N LEU A 75 0.14 12.52 -17.35
CA LEU A 75 1.45 12.04 -17.79
C LEU A 75 2.48 13.17 -17.84
N GLY A 76 2.09 14.36 -18.29
CA GLY A 76 2.93 15.55 -18.24
C GLY A 76 3.42 15.86 -16.82
N ARG A 77 2.54 15.75 -15.82
CA ARG A 77 2.89 15.95 -14.41
C ARG A 77 3.81 14.87 -13.87
N LEU A 78 3.59 13.60 -14.22
CA LEU A 78 4.52 12.51 -13.85
C LEU A 78 5.93 12.78 -14.39
N ARG A 79 6.03 13.25 -15.64
CA ARG A 79 7.33 13.65 -16.23
C ARG A 79 7.98 14.83 -15.51
N LEU A 80 7.19 15.78 -15.00
CA LEU A 80 7.72 16.88 -14.18
C LEU A 80 8.28 16.42 -12.83
N LEU A 81 7.79 15.28 -12.33
CA LEU A 81 8.34 14.60 -11.16
C LEU A 81 9.58 13.75 -11.51
N GLY A 82 10.04 13.72 -12.77
CA GLY A 82 11.22 12.96 -13.19
C GLY A 82 10.94 11.47 -13.45
N ILE A 83 9.68 11.04 -13.36
CA ILE A 83 9.26 9.68 -13.71
C ILE A 83 9.05 9.58 -15.22
N ARG A 84 9.55 8.49 -15.82
CA ARG A 84 9.41 8.20 -17.25
C ARG A 84 8.25 7.23 -17.47
N PRO A 85 7.09 7.69 -17.97
CA PRO A 85 5.97 6.80 -18.22
C PRO A 85 6.23 5.92 -19.44
N LEU A 86 5.84 4.66 -19.34
CA LEU A 86 5.75 3.71 -20.44
C LEU A 86 4.34 3.14 -20.45
N VAL A 87 3.63 3.35 -21.55
CA VAL A 87 2.22 2.97 -21.68
C VAL A 87 2.14 1.61 -22.35
N VAL A 88 1.41 0.67 -21.75
CA VAL A 88 1.12 -0.64 -22.34
C VAL A 88 -0.39 -0.77 -22.51
N LEU A 89 -0.83 -1.20 -23.69
CA LEU A 89 -2.26 -1.40 -23.96
C LEU A 89 -2.65 -2.86 -23.69
N SER A 90 -3.84 -3.07 -23.14
CA SER A 90 -4.43 -4.41 -23.01
C SER A 90 -4.75 -5.00 -24.39
N PRO A 91 -4.65 -6.34 -24.57
CA PRO A 91 -5.08 -7.01 -25.79
C PRO A 91 -6.50 -6.63 -26.21
N SER A 92 -6.64 -6.08 -27.42
CA SER A 92 -7.94 -5.69 -27.96
C SER A 92 -7.93 -5.74 -29.48
N LYS A 93 -9.10 -6.00 -30.09
CA LYS A 93 -9.27 -5.91 -31.55
C LYS A 93 -9.10 -4.49 -32.11
N HIS A 94 -9.04 -3.48 -31.24
CA HIS A 94 -8.96 -2.07 -31.59
C HIS A 94 -7.61 -1.44 -31.23
N VAL A 95 -6.63 -2.24 -30.81
CA VAL A 95 -5.39 -1.75 -30.19
C VAL A 95 -4.60 -0.78 -31.07
N MET A 96 -4.61 -0.97 -32.39
CA MET A 96 -4.00 -0.04 -33.35
C MET A 96 -4.67 1.34 -33.31
N THR A 97 -6.01 1.38 -33.32
CA THR A 97 -6.78 2.63 -33.24
C THR A 97 -6.60 3.30 -31.87
N GLU A 98 -6.59 2.52 -30.79
CA GLU A 98 -6.35 3.02 -29.44
C GLU A 98 -4.97 3.67 -29.31
N SER A 99 -3.94 3.03 -29.89
CA SER A 99 -2.58 3.57 -29.95
C SER A 99 -2.50 4.90 -30.71
N GLU A 100 -3.15 5.00 -31.87
CA GLU A 100 -3.16 6.25 -32.64
C GLU A 100 -3.88 7.40 -31.91
N ILE A 101 -5.03 7.13 -31.28
CA ILE A 101 -5.77 8.13 -30.49
C ILE A 101 -4.90 8.65 -29.34
N LEU A 102 -4.17 7.76 -28.65
CA LEU A 102 -3.26 8.15 -27.58
C LEU A 102 -2.09 8.97 -28.11
N ARG A 103 -1.47 8.53 -29.20
CA ARG A 103 -0.34 9.23 -29.84
C ARG A 103 -0.73 10.66 -30.25
N GLU A 104 -1.87 10.83 -30.91
CA GLU A 104 -2.38 12.13 -31.31
C GLU A 104 -2.69 13.03 -30.11
N THR A 105 -3.34 12.47 -29.08
CA THR A 105 -3.68 13.22 -27.87
C THR A 105 -2.42 13.65 -27.11
N PHE A 106 -1.42 12.77 -27.01
CA PHE A 106 -0.13 13.09 -26.38
C PHE A 106 0.59 14.19 -27.16
N TYR A 107 0.63 14.10 -28.49
CA TYR A 107 1.23 15.13 -29.34
C TYR A 107 0.58 16.51 -29.14
N LYS A 108 -0.77 16.57 -29.06
CA LYS A 108 -1.52 17.82 -28.77
C LYS A 108 -1.14 18.47 -27.43
N HIS A 109 -0.68 17.67 -26.47
CA HIS A 109 -0.23 18.14 -25.15
C HIS A 109 1.30 18.31 -25.05
N GLY A 110 2.01 18.28 -26.18
CA GLY A 110 3.46 18.44 -26.22
C GLY A 110 4.24 17.23 -25.69
N LEU A 111 3.60 16.06 -25.60
CA LEU A 111 4.22 14.80 -25.20
C LEU A 111 4.60 14.00 -26.45
N GLN A 112 5.90 13.86 -26.68
CA GLN A 112 6.42 12.97 -27.71
C GLN A 112 6.15 11.52 -27.31
N SER A 113 5.57 10.74 -28.21
CA SER A 113 5.28 9.32 -28.01
C SER A 113 5.50 8.51 -29.28
N ILE A 114 5.83 7.24 -29.13
CA ILE A 114 6.08 6.31 -30.24
C ILE A 114 5.32 5.00 -29.98
N PRO A 115 4.41 4.60 -30.89
CA PRO A 115 3.82 3.26 -30.90
C PRO A 115 4.88 2.18 -31.14
N ILE A 116 4.82 1.11 -30.35
CA ILE A 116 5.69 -0.06 -30.49
C ILE A 116 4.81 -1.27 -30.75
N ASN A 117 4.87 -1.75 -31.99
CA ASN A 117 3.96 -2.78 -32.48
C ASN A 117 4.35 -4.17 -31.99
N GLU A 118 5.65 -4.48 -31.97
CA GLU A 118 6.16 -5.82 -31.67
C GLU A 118 7.27 -5.68 -30.63
N PRO A 119 6.94 -5.52 -29.34
CA PRO A 119 7.97 -5.39 -28.31
C PRO A 119 8.79 -6.69 -28.15
N MET A 120 8.25 -7.83 -28.58
CA MET A 120 8.74 -9.17 -28.25
C MET A 120 8.56 -10.16 -29.40
N ALA A 121 9.48 -11.13 -29.47
CA ALA A 121 9.35 -12.30 -30.34
C ALA A 121 9.22 -13.59 -29.53
N SER A 122 8.24 -14.43 -29.88
CA SER A 122 7.95 -15.70 -29.22
C SER A 122 9.19 -16.60 -29.24
N GLY A 123 9.54 -17.14 -28.06
CA GLY A 123 10.69 -18.03 -27.89
C GLY A 123 12.04 -17.31 -27.73
N THR A 124 12.10 -15.99 -27.96
CA THR A 124 13.31 -15.21 -27.68
C THR A 124 13.24 -14.62 -26.27
N ARG A 125 14.38 -14.59 -25.59
CA ARG A 125 14.55 -13.94 -24.28
C ARG A 125 15.01 -12.48 -24.43
N GLU A 126 14.61 -11.83 -25.51
CA GLU A 126 15.03 -10.47 -25.85
C GLU A 126 13.82 -9.64 -26.25
N THR A 127 13.75 -8.40 -25.78
CA THR A 127 12.82 -7.40 -26.31
C THR A 127 13.47 -6.65 -27.46
N ILE A 128 12.68 -6.21 -28.45
CA ILE A 128 13.15 -5.32 -29.52
C ILE A 128 13.50 -3.93 -28.96
N LEU A 129 13.13 -3.65 -27.71
CA LEU A 129 13.43 -2.44 -26.95
C LEU A 129 14.91 -2.35 -26.51
N GLN A 130 15.88 -2.79 -27.31
CA GLN A 130 17.29 -2.86 -26.88
C GLN A 130 17.91 -1.49 -26.58
N ASN A 131 17.41 -0.41 -27.20
CA ASN A 131 17.95 0.95 -27.02
C ASN A 131 17.20 1.74 -25.92
N GLY A 132 17.37 1.32 -24.67
CA GLY A 132 16.79 1.99 -23.50
C GLY A 132 17.08 3.50 -23.40
N ALA A 133 18.23 3.95 -23.93
CA ALA A 133 18.65 5.35 -23.91
C ALA A 133 17.71 6.30 -24.70
N SER A 134 17.01 5.79 -25.71
CA SER A 134 16.15 6.60 -26.60
C SER A 134 14.84 7.03 -25.93
N TYR A 135 14.35 6.27 -24.95
CA TYR A 135 13.05 6.52 -24.30
C TYR A 135 13.09 7.62 -23.23
N ASN A 136 14.23 8.29 -23.04
CA ASN A 136 14.36 9.34 -22.03
C ASN A 136 13.42 10.55 -22.28
N SER A 137 13.21 10.92 -23.54
CA SER A 137 12.36 12.06 -23.92
C SER A 137 10.99 11.66 -24.49
N ILE A 138 10.81 10.38 -24.83
CA ILE A 138 9.70 9.85 -25.61
C ILE A 138 8.92 8.84 -24.77
N ILE A 139 7.59 8.90 -24.81
CA ILE A 139 6.68 7.96 -24.15
C ILE A 139 6.42 6.77 -25.09
N PRO A 140 6.90 5.55 -24.78
CA PRO A 140 6.54 4.38 -25.55
C PRO A 140 5.07 4.03 -25.34
N ILE A 141 4.36 3.71 -26.43
CA ILE A 141 3.00 3.14 -26.41
C ILE A 141 3.12 1.71 -26.94
N ILE A 142 3.26 0.76 -26.03
CA ILE A 142 3.48 -0.65 -26.34
C ILE A 142 2.14 -1.31 -26.63
N MET A 143 2.03 -1.87 -27.83
CA MET A 143 0.93 -2.73 -28.22
C MET A 143 1.24 -4.19 -27.89
N PRO A 144 0.26 -4.97 -27.42
CA PRO A 144 0.46 -6.32 -26.91
C PRO A 144 0.45 -7.34 -28.05
N PHE A 145 1.30 -7.13 -29.06
CA PHE A 145 1.55 -8.15 -30.07
C PHE A 145 2.84 -8.90 -29.80
N VAL A 146 2.82 -10.19 -30.10
CA VAL A 146 3.98 -11.08 -30.05
C VAL A 146 4.28 -11.54 -31.47
N TYR A 147 5.54 -11.42 -31.88
CA TYR A 147 5.99 -11.92 -33.17
C TYR A 147 6.35 -13.41 -33.08
N HIS A 148 5.62 -14.28 -33.77
CA HIS A 148 5.97 -15.70 -33.85
C HIS A 148 6.92 -15.96 -35.01
N GLN A 149 8.21 -16.15 -34.69
CA GLN A 149 9.27 -16.34 -35.69
C GLN A 149 9.02 -17.53 -36.61
N GLN A 150 8.65 -18.70 -36.06
CA GLN A 150 8.40 -19.90 -36.85
C GLN A 150 7.27 -19.75 -37.87
N ARG A 151 6.27 -18.92 -37.56
CA ARG A 151 5.12 -18.65 -38.44
C ARG A 151 5.27 -17.34 -39.22
N ALA A 152 6.35 -16.60 -39.00
CA ALA A 152 6.57 -15.23 -39.48
C ALA A 152 5.33 -14.32 -39.32
N LYS A 153 4.58 -14.49 -38.23
CA LYS A 153 3.27 -13.85 -38.05
C LYS A 153 3.20 -13.12 -36.71
N ARG A 154 2.67 -11.90 -36.76
CA ARG A 154 2.26 -11.12 -35.58
C ARG A 154 0.94 -11.66 -35.04
N MET A 155 0.89 -11.96 -33.75
CA MET A 155 -0.32 -12.37 -33.05
C MET A 155 -0.58 -11.47 -31.85
N LEU A 156 -1.85 -11.25 -31.52
CA LEU A 156 -2.21 -10.55 -30.28
C LEU A 156 -1.89 -11.48 -29.10
N ALA A 157 -1.38 -10.94 -28.00
CA ALA A 157 -1.14 -11.72 -26.79
C ALA A 157 -2.45 -12.34 -26.28
N GLU A 158 -2.47 -13.66 -26.12
CA GLU A 158 -3.63 -14.41 -25.62
C GLU A 158 -3.70 -14.38 -24.09
N ASP A 159 -2.53 -14.45 -23.42
CA ASP A 159 -2.38 -14.36 -21.98
C ASP A 159 -1.68 -13.04 -21.62
N GLU A 160 -2.46 -12.14 -21.01
CA GLU A 160 -1.99 -10.83 -20.55
C GLU A 160 -0.92 -10.94 -19.46
N VAL A 161 -1.05 -11.90 -18.55
CA VAL A 161 -0.17 -12.10 -17.41
C VAL A 161 1.18 -12.61 -17.90
N ALA A 162 1.19 -13.60 -18.79
CA ALA A 162 2.40 -14.09 -19.43
C ALA A 162 3.08 -12.98 -20.23
N PHE A 163 2.34 -12.24 -21.06
CA PHE A 163 2.87 -11.14 -21.85
C PHE A 163 3.55 -10.07 -20.97
N MET A 164 2.86 -9.60 -19.92
CA MET A 164 3.41 -8.57 -19.04
C MET A 164 4.61 -9.07 -18.23
N ARG A 165 4.60 -10.34 -17.80
CA ARG A 165 5.73 -10.96 -17.10
C ARG A 165 6.96 -10.97 -17.99
N GLU A 166 6.84 -11.44 -19.23
CA GLU A 166 7.96 -11.50 -20.14
C GLU A 166 8.42 -10.10 -20.57
N LEU A 167 7.50 -9.19 -20.86
CA LEU A 167 7.82 -7.80 -21.22
C LEU A 167 8.66 -7.14 -20.12
N VAL A 168 8.21 -7.20 -18.86
CA VAL A 168 8.90 -6.59 -17.73
C VAL A 168 10.23 -7.29 -17.44
N ALA A 169 10.31 -8.61 -17.56
CA ALA A 169 11.54 -9.37 -17.30
C ALA A 169 12.70 -9.00 -18.24
N TYR A 170 12.39 -8.60 -19.48
CA TYR A 170 13.40 -8.33 -20.52
C TYR A 170 13.53 -6.85 -20.88
N MET A 171 12.76 -5.96 -20.24
CA MET A 171 12.90 -4.52 -20.46
C MET A 171 14.23 -3.99 -19.91
N PRO A 172 15.08 -3.33 -20.73
CA PRO A 172 16.39 -2.85 -20.29
C PRO A 172 16.28 -1.49 -19.57
N CYS A 173 15.33 -1.35 -18.66
CA CYS A 173 15.14 -0.12 -17.89
C CYS A 173 14.70 -0.41 -16.45
N ARG A 174 14.99 0.53 -15.55
CA ARG A 174 14.61 0.40 -14.14
C ARG A 174 13.16 0.79 -13.94
N ILE A 175 12.29 -0.20 -13.79
CA ILE A 175 10.88 -0.01 -13.45
C ILE A 175 10.73 0.06 -11.93
N ASP A 176 10.14 1.13 -11.43
CA ASP A 176 9.88 1.32 -9.99
C ASP A 176 8.37 1.29 -9.65
N LYS A 177 7.53 1.58 -10.64
CA LYS A 177 6.08 1.69 -10.49
C LYS A 177 5.37 0.88 -11.57
N PHE A 178 4.33 0.17 -11.17
CA PHE A 178 3.43 -0.53 -12.08
C PHE A 178 1.99 -0.13 -11.78
N PHE A 179 1.36 0.62 -12.68
CA PHE A 179 0.03 1.15 -12.50
C PHE A 179 -0.92 0.54 -13.53
N ILE A 180 -2.01 -0.08 -13.08
CA ILE A 180 -3.11 -0.50 -13.93
C ILE A 180 -4.21 0.56 -13.86
N ILE A 181 -4.63 1.02 -15.03
CA ILE A 181 -5.71 1.99 -15.19
C ILE A 181 -6.82 1.31 -15.99
N ASN A 182 -7.95 1.09 -15.32
CA ASN A 182 -9.09 0.39 -15.90
C ASN A 182 -10.37 1.23 -15.76
N ARG A 183 -11.51 0.64 -16.12
CA ARG A 183 -12.81 1.31 -16.00
C ARG A 183 -13.39 1.26 -14.59
N TYR A 184 -13.10 0.20 -13.83
CA TYR A 184 -13.87 -0.17 -12.64
C TYR A 184 -13.23 0.27 -11.32
N GLY A 185 -11.90 0.34 -11.25
CA GLY A 185 -11.14 0.63 -10.03
C GLY A 185 -10.26 -0.52 -9.58
N GLY A 186 -9.78 -0.40 -8.34
CA GLY A 186 -8.99 -1.43 -7.66
C GLY A 186 -9.80 -2.63 -7.18
N ILE A 187 -9.10 -3.60 -6.60
CA ILE A 187 -9.65 -4.91 -6.17
C ILE A 187 -10.80 -4.72 -5.18
N PRO A 188 -11.99 -5.30 -5.41
CA PRO A 188 -13.15 -5.13 -4.53
C PRO A 188 -12.91 -5.76 -3.16
N SER A 189 -13.42 -5.12 -2.11
CA SER A 189 -13.26 -5.55 -0.72
C SER A 189 -14.61 -5.74 -0.03
N SER A 190 -14.85 -6.94 0.48
CA SER A 190 -16.03 -7.24 1.30
C SER A 190 -16.06 -6.44 2.61
N GLU A 191 -14.89 -6.07 3.15
CA GLU A 191 -14.76 -5.23 4.34
C GLU A 191 -15.18 -3.77 4.09
N ARG A 192 -15.19 -3.32 2.82
CA ARG A 192 -15.45 -1.92 2.44
C ARG A 192 -16.69 -1.75 1.56
N HIS A 193 -17.71 -2.60 1.71
CA HIS A 193 -18.96 -2.52 0.95
C HIS A 193 -18.72 -2.53 -0.58
N ASP A 194 -17.87 -3.45 -1.05
CA ASP A 194 -17.49 -3.62 -2.46
C ASP A 194 -16.76 -2.41 -3.08
N ASN A 195 -16.31 -1.46 -2.25
CA ASN A 195 -15.27 -0.52 -2.63
C ASN A 195 -13.90 -1.20 -2.66
N SER A 196 -12.93 -0.57 -3.31
CA SER A 196 -11.61 -1.15 -3.49
C SER A 196 -10.84 -1.30 -2.18
N HIS A 197 -10.04 -2.36 -2.04
CA HIS A 197 -9.04 -2.49 -0.97
C HIS A 197 -8.14 -1.25 -0.94
N VAL A 198 -7.78 -0.74 0.24
CA VAL A 198 -6.85 0.41 0.34
C VAL A 198 -5.41 0.01 0.00
N PHE A 199 -4.99 -1.11 0.58
CA PHE A 199 -3.67 -1.68 0.45
C PHE A 199 -3.76 -3.21 0.49
N VAL A 200 -2.93 -3.89 -0.30
CA VAL A 200 -2.80 -5.35 -0.32
C VAL A 200 -1.32 -5.74 -0.20
N ASN A 201 -1.00 -6.57 0.78
CA ASN A 201 0.28 -7.26 0.88
C ASN A 201 0.21 -8.57 0.09
N LEU A 202 0.78 -8.61 -1.12
CA LEU A 202 0.66 -9.78 -1.99
C LEU A 202 1.27 -11.05 -1.37
N SER A 203 2.40 -10.94 -0.67
CA SER A 203 3.05 -12.11 -0.04
C SER A 203 2.16 -12.86 0.95
N GLN A 204 1.18 -12.19 1.56
CA GLN A 204 0.26 -12.77 2.53
C GLN A 204 -1.14 -12.99 1.96
N GLU A 205 -1.67 -12.00 1.25
CA GLU A 205 -3.11 -11.90 0.96
C GLU A 205 -3.48 -12.38 -0.44
N TYR A 206 -2.51 -12.49 -1.36
CA TYR A 206 -2.76 -12.85 -2.77
C TYR A 206 -3.58 -14.13 -2.89
N GLY A 207 -3.15 -15.22 -2.24
CA GLY A 207 -3.82 -16.51 -2.32
C GLY A 207 -5.28 -16.43 -1.85
N SER A 208 -5.51 -15.83 -0.68
CA SER A 208 -6.88 -15.67 -0.16
C SER A 208 -7.77 -14.79 -1.03
N LEU A 209 -7.23 -13.69 -1.57
CA LEU A 209 -8.01 -12.77 -2.41
C LEU A 209 -8.34 -13.38 -3.77
N ALA A 210 -7.39 -14.10 -4.37
CA ALA A 210 -7.61 -14.80 -5.63
C ALA A 210 -8.70 -15.87 -5.49
N GLU A 211 -8.68 -16.66 -4.41
CA GLU A 211 -9.71 -17.67 -4.17
C GLU A 211 -11.09 -17.05 -3.90
N VAL A 212 -11.17 -15.95 -3.15
CA VAL A 212 -12.43 -15.22 -2.95
C VAL A 212 -13.00 -14.71 -4.29
N LEU A 213 -12.17 -14.11 -5.14
CA LEU A 213 -12.61 -13.62 -6.45
C LEU A 213 -13.06 -14.77 -7.36
N LYS A 214 -12.30 -15.87 -7.42
CA LYS A 214 -12.68 -17.06 -8.21
C LYS A 214 -14.00 -17.66 -7.74
N GLN A 215 -14.21 -17.73 -6.42
CA GLN A 215 -15.47 -18.21 -5.86
C GLN A 215 -16.63 -17.31 -6.29
N GLN A 216 -16.50 -15.99 -6.13
CA GLN A 216 -17.53 -15.03 -6.54
C GLN A 216 -17.85 -15.10 -8.04
N ILE A 217 -16.82 -15.27 -8.89
CA ILE A 217 -17.00 -15.46 -10.34
C ILE A 217 -17.77 -16.74 -10.63
N THR A 218 -17.45 -17.83 -9.92
CA THR A 218 -18.11 -19.14 -10.08
C THR A 218 -19.58 -19.07 -9.63
N ASP A 219 -19.83 -18.46 -8.48
CA ASP A 219 -21.19 -18.27 -7.94
C ASP A 219 -22.06 -17.44 -8.89
N LEU A 220 -21.54 -16.31 -9.39
CA LEU A 220 -22.25 -15.47 -10.36
C LEU A 220 -22.52 -16.19 -11.68
N ARG A 221 -21.56 -17.01 -12.15
CA ARG A 221 -21.75 -17.81 -13.36
C ARG A 221 -22.87 -18.83 -13.20
N HIS A 222 -22.90 -19.54 -12.06
CA HIS A 222 -24.00 -20.45 -11.74
C HIS A 222 -25.34 -19.72 -11.69
N GLU A 223 -25.41 -18.54 -11.07
CA GLU A 223 -26.64 -17.75 -11.05
C GLU A 223 -27.11 -17.25 -12.42
N MET A 224 -26.19 -17.09 -13.38
CA MET A 224 -26.50 -16.72 -14.76
C MET A 224 -26.99 -17.93 -15.57
N ASP A 225 -26.40 -19.11 -15.35
CA ASP A 225 -26.75 -20.37 -16.03
C ASP A 225 -28.05 -20.99 -15.47
N ASP A 226 -28.27 -20.93 -14.15
CA ASP A 226 -29.47 -21.42 -13.44
C ASP A 226 -30.71 -20.52 -13.66
N GLY A 227 -30.61 -19.52 -14.53
CA GLY A 227 -31.66 -18.59 -14.95
C GLY A 227 -32.83 -19.25 -15.69
N LEU A 228 -33.38 -20.35 -15.15
CA LEU A 228 -34.65 -20.99 -15.45
C LEU A 228 -35.89 -20.15 -15.06
N LEU A 229 -35.73 -18.85 -14.78
CA LEU A 229 -36.85 -17.92 -14.61
C LEU A 229 -36.64 -16.70 -15.53
N ALA A 230 -36.74 -16.97 -16.83
CA ALA A 230 -36.61 -16.04 -17.95
C ALA A 230 -37.61 -14.85 -17.96
N GLU A 231 -38.33 -14.58 -16.87
CA GLU A 231 -39.31 -13.48 -16.80
C GLU A 231 -38.81 -12.23 -16.06
N ARG A 232 -37.62 -12.24 -15.45
CA ARG A 232 -37.07 -11.05 -14.79
C ARG A 232 -36.11 -10.28 -15.71
N ARG A 233 -36.73 -9.43 -16.53
CA ARG A 233 -36.28 -8.11 -17.05
C ARG A 233 -34.82 -7.97 -17.51
N ALA A 234 -34.63 -7.55 -18.77
CA ALA A 234 -33.36 -7.20 -19.41
C ALA A 234 -32.37 -6.33 -18.59
N THR A 235 -32.86 -5.59 -17.59
CA THR A 235 -32.01 -4.82 -16.66
C THR A 235 -31.18 -5.69 -15.73
N ASP A 236 -31.69 -6.84 -15.26
CA ASP A 236 -30.99 -7.69 -14.29
C ASP A 236 -29.83 -8.45 -14.94
N GLY A 237 -30.05 -8.97 -16.15
CA GLY A 237 -29.00 -9.63 -16.93
C GLY A 237 -27.81 -8.70 -17.25
N SER A 238 -28.08 -7.45 -17.61
CA SER A 238 -27.03 -6.45 -17.89
C SER A 238 -26.20 -6.11 -16.65
N TYR A 239 -26.82 -6.04 -15.47
CA TYR A 239 -26.13 -5.79 -14.20
C TYR A 239 -25.22 -6.97 -13.81
N LYS A 240 -25.73 -8.21 -13.90
CA LYS A 240 -24.96 -9.42 -13.61
C LYS A 240 -23.78 -9.58 -14.56
N GLU A 241 -23.97 -9.38 -15.86
CA GLU A 241 -22.90 -9.42 -16.86
C GLU A 241 -21.81 -8.37 -16.57
N PHE A 242 -22.21 -7.16 -16.18
CA PHE A 242 -21.30 -6.11 -15.78
C PHE A 242 -20.50 -6.49 -14.52
N GLN A 243 -21.16 -7.09 -13.53
CA GLN A 243 -20.51 -7.53 -12.29
C GLN A 243 -19.54 -8.69 -12.55
N TYR A 244 -19.95 -9.67 -13.36
CA TYR A 244 -19.11 -10.78 -13.80
C TYR A 244 -17.85 -10.26 -14.50
N THR A 245 -18.01 -9.38 -15.49
CA THR A 245 -16.88 -8.75 -16.21
C THR A 245 -15.94 -8.00 -15.26
N THR A 246 -16.51 -7.25 -14.31
CA THR A 246 -15.73 -6.49 -13.31
C THR A 246 -14.88 -7.42 -12.44
N LEU A 247 -15.44 -8.54 -11.99
CA LEU A 247 -14.73 -9.50 -11.14
C LEU A 247 -13.67 -10.27 -11.92
N THR A 248 -13.97 -10.68 -13.15
CA THR A 248 -12.99 -11.36 -14.01
C THR A 248 -11.80 -10.45 -14.30
N GLU A 249 -12.02 -9.17 -14.63
CA GLU A 249 -10.92 -8.22 -14.83
C GLU A 249 -10.16 -7.95 -13.53
N SER A 250 -10.85 -7.89 -12.39
CA SER A 250 -10.20 -7.71 -11.08
C SER A 250 -9.29 -8.88 -10.72
N LEU A 251 -9.68 -10.12 -11.04
CA LEU A 251 -8.84 -11.30 -10.86
C LEU A 251 -7.59 -11.21 -11.75
N THR A 252 -7.75 -10.91 -13.03
CA THR A 252 -6.61 -10.72 -13.95
C THR A 252 -5.69 -9.59 -13.49
N ASP A 253 -6.23 -8.48 -12.98
CA ASP A 253 -5.44 -7.36 -12.44
C ASP A 253 -4.64 -7.76 -11.20
N LEU A 254 -5.21 -8.59 -10.32
CA LEU A 254 -4.52 -9.14 -9.16
C LEU A 254 -3.38 -10.08 -9.59
N GLU A 255 -3.62 -10.94 -10.58
CA GLU A 255 -2.62 -11.86 -11.15
C GLU A 255 -1.48 -11.09 -11.84
N LEU A 256 -1.82 -10.06 -12.63
CA LEU A 256 -0.86 -9.14 -13.24
C LEU A 256 0.02 -8.46 -12.20
N MET A 257 -0.58 -7.90 -11.14
CA MET A 257 0.14 -7.25 -10.06
C MET A 257 1.10 -8.21 -9.36
N SER A 258 0.64 -9.43 -9.07
CA SER A 258 1.46 -10.48 -8.48
C SER A 258 2.65 -10.86 -9.37
N ALA A 259 2.39 -11.12 -10.65
CA ALA A 259 3.40 -11.50 -11.62
C ALA A 259 4.44 -10.39 -11.83
N VAL A 260 4.00 -9.16 -12.09
CA VAL A 260 4.90 -8.03 -12.38
C VAL A 260 5.70 -7.62 -11.15
N LEU A 261 5.05 -7.42 -9.99
CA LEU A 261 5.77 -6.99 -8.78
C LEU A 261 6.76 -8.05 -8.28
N SER A 262 6.56 -9.33 -8.59
CA SER A 262 7.54 -10.38 -8.28
C SER A 262 8.87 -10.24 -9.04
N LEU A 263 8.88 -9.52 -10.17
CA LEU A 263 10.05 -9.26 -11.00
C LEU A 263 10.73 -7.92 -10.68
N LEU A 264 10.05 -7.04 -9.93
CA LEU A 264 10.57 -5.72 -9.58
C LEU A 264 11.33 -5.75 -8.25
N LEU A 265 11.92 -4.62 -7.88
CA LEU A 265 12.55 -4.48 -6.57
C LEU A 265 11.47 -4.55 -5.46
N PRO A 266 11.78 -5.08 -4.26
CA PRO A 266 10.81 -5.14 -3.15
C PRO A 266 10.27 -3.77 -2.70
N SER A 267 10.99 -2.69 -3.01
CA SER A 267 10.56 -1.31 -2.76
C SER A 267 9.54 -0.77 -3.77
N SER A 268 9.35 -1.44 -4.89
CA SER A 268 8.45 -1.03 -5.96
C SER A 268 6.99 -1.09 -5.51
N THR A 269 6.16 -0.23 -6.09
CA THR A 269 4.74 -0.13 -5.73
C THR A 269 3.85 -0.35 -6.95
N GLY A 270 2.86 -1.22 -6.77
CA GLY A 270 1.75 -1.40 -7.69
C GLY A 270 0.54 -0.55 -7.29
N LEU A 271 -0.25 -0.12 -8.28
CA LEU A 271 -1.49 0.60 -8.02
C LEU A 271 -2.52 0.26 -9.10
N ILE A 272 -3.73 -0.09 -8.70
CA ILE A 272 -4.89 -0.28 -9.59
C ILE A 272 -5.89 0.84 -9.29
N THR A 273 -6.32 1.57 -10.32
CA THR A 273 -7.29 2.66 -10.19
C THR A 273 -8.15 2.78 -11.43
N SER A 274 -9.32 3.41 -11.28
CA SER A 274 -10.12 3.80 -12.43
C SER A 274 -9.48 4.99 -13.16
N MET A 275 -9.76 5.11 -14.47
CA MET A 275 -9.34 6.26 -15.27
C MET A 275 -9.81 7.59 -14.68
N HIS A 276 -11.06 7.66 -14.23
CA HIS A 276 -11.63 8.86 -13.59
C HIS A 276 -10.80 9.31 -12.38
N SER A 277 -10.39 8.36 -11.54
CA SER A 277 -9.60 8.65 -10.34
C SER A 277 -8.13 8.97 -10.70
N ALA A 278 -7.56 8.29 -11.70
CA ALA A 278 -6.20 8.51 -12.18
C ALA A 278 -5.96 9.92 -12.71
N VAL A 279 -6.96 10.55 -13.34
CA VAL A 279 -6.83 11.87 -13.98
C VAL A 279 -7.25 13.04 -13.09
N THR A 280 -7.65 12.77 -11.85
CA THR A 280 -8.11 13.83 -10.92
C THR A 280 -7.06 14.94 -10.76
N ASN A 281 -7.48 16.19 -10.96
CA ASN A 281 -6.62 17.37 -10.81
C ASN A 281 -6.66 17.91 -9.37
N SER A 282 -6.33 17.06 -8.39
CA SER A 282 -6.38 17.39 -6.97
C SER A 282 -5.21 16.76 -6.21
N ARG A 283 -5.02 17.16 -4.94
CA ARG A 283 -4.19 16.45 -3.96
C ARG A 283 -4.55 14.97 -3.87
N TYR A 284 -5.80 14.62 -4.17
CA TYR A 284 -6.32 13.25 -4.15
C TYR A 284 -6.00 12.44 -5.41
N ASN A 285 -5.07 12.90 -6.27
CA ASN A 285 -4.61 12.08 -7.39
C ASN A 285 -3.79 10.89 -6.88
N PRO A 286 -4.28 9.65 -7.04
CA PRO A 286 -3.64 8.47 -6.46
C PRO A 286 -2.27 8.18 -7.09
N LEU A 287 -2.09 8.48 -8.39
CA LEU A 287 -0.85 8.22 -9.10
C LEU A 287 0.26 9.16 -8.63
N LEU A 288 -0.03 10.46 -8.60
CA LEU A 288 0.92 11.47 -8.13
C LEU A 288 1.25 11.26 -6.66
N TYR A 289 0.23 11.01 -5.83
CA TYR A 289 0.44 10.77 -4.40
C TYR A 289 1.29 9.51 -4.16
N ASN A 290 1.04 8.42 -4.88
CA ASN A 290 1.81 7.19 -4.74
C ASN A 290 3.25 7.33 -5.24
N VAL A 291 3.48 8.10 -6.30
CA VAL A 291 4.84 8.43 -6.76
C VAL A 291 5.59 9.22 -5.70
N LEU A 292 4.94 10.19 -5.05
CA LEU A 292 5.58 11.04 -4.06
C LEU A 292 5.85 10.36 -2.73
N THR A 293 4.99 9.42 -2.33
CA THR A 293 4.97 8.90 -0.95
C THR A 293 5.14 7.39 -0.84
N ASP A 294 5.04 6.64 -1.94
CA ASP A 294 4.96 5.16 -1.97
C ASP A 294 3.75 4.57 -1.19
N ARG A 295 2.72 5.38 -0.92
CA ARG A 295 1.55 5.03 -0.08
C ARG A 295 0.21 5.15 -0.81
N SER A 296 -0.82 4.61 -0.17
CA SER A 296 -2.24 4.86 -0.48
C SER A 296 -2.69 6.23 0.04
N LEU A 297 -3.68 6.85 -0.61
CA LEU A 297 -4.25 8.14 -0.20
C LEU A 297 -4.75 8.18 1.24
N VAL A 298 -5.19 7.03 1.75
CA VAL A 298 -5.60 6.82 3.14
C VAL A 298 -4.85 5.63 3.70
N SER A 299 -4.65 5.61 5.01
CA SER A 299 -4.03 4.45 5.68
C SER A 299 -5.05 3.32 5.81
N SER A 300 -4.58 2.09 5.56
CA SER A 300 -5.39 0.87 5.70
C SER A 300 -5.69 0.50 7.17
N SER A 301 -4.96 1.08 8.13
CA SER A 301 -5.13 0.79 9.57
C SER A 301 -5.99 1.80 10.31
N LEU A 302 -6.61 2.75 9.61
CA LEU A 302 -7.57 3.64 10.26
C LEU A 302 -8.85 2.87 10.65
N PRO A 303 -9.33 3.00 11.91
CA PRO A 303 -10.46 2.22 12.44
C PRO A 303 -11.75 2.35 11.62
N SER A 304 -11.99 3.53 11.03
CA SER A 304 -13.31 3.90 10.50
C SER A 304 -13.63 3.38 9.09
N PHE A 305 -12.74 2.60 8.45
CA PHE A 305 -13.09 1.97 7.17
C PHE A 305 -13.89 0.66 7.33
N LYS A 306 -14.20 0.23 8.56
CA LYS A 306 -14.89 -1.03 8.86
C LYS A 306 -16.25 -0.79 9.55
N ARG A 307 -17.26 -0.34 8.79
CA ARG A 307 -18.68 -0.09 9.17
C ARG A 307 -18.81 1.04 10.23
N ASP A 308 -19.50 2.16 10.04
CA ASP A 308 -20.97 2.34 10.07
C ASP A 308 -21.40 3.39 9.02
N PRO A 309 -22.60 3.27 8.41
CA PRO A 309 -23.17 4.31 7.56
C PRO A 309 -24.13 5.29 8.31
N ILE A 310 -24.11 5.36 9.64
CA ILE A 310 -25.08 6.16 10.42
C ILE A 310 -24.39 7.34 11.11
N SER A 311 -23.95 8.34 10.34
CA SER A 311 -23.78 9.70 10.87
C SER A 311 -23.70 10.68 9.70
N ASP A 312 -24.48 11.76 9.77
CA ASP A 312 -24.38 12.92 8.89
C ASP A 312 -23.29 13.92 9.36
N ASN A 313 -22.43 13.58 10.34
CA ASN A 313 -21.33 14.45 10.81
C ASN A 313 -20.22 13.74 11.63
N ALA A 314 -18.96 14.04 11.28
CA ALA A 314 -17.67 14.00 11.99
C ALA A 314 -16.50 14.34 11.01
N TRP A 315 -15.96 15.56 11.11
CA TRP A 315 -15.11 16.28 10.13
C TRP A 315 -13.73 15.72 9.67
N TYR A 316 -13.32 14.48 9.98
CA TYR A 316 -12.34 13.75 9.12
C TYR A 316 -13.04 13.01 7.96
N GLU A 317 -14.35 13.19 7.87
CA GLU A 317 -15.20 12.89 6.74
C GLU A 317 -14.69 13.52 5.45
N LEU A 318 -14.35 12.61 4.55
CA LEU A 318 -14.39 12.80 3.12
C LEU A 318 -15.76 13.38 2.69
N PRO A 319 -15.81 14.08 1.54
CA PRO A 319 -16.89 15.01 1.19
C PRO A 319 -18.31 14.43 1.36
N ALA A 320 -19.17 15.32 1.85
CA ALA A 320 -20.59 15.15 2.17
C ALA A 320 -21.34 14.12 1.30
N CYS A 321 -21.93 13.14 1.98
CA CYS A 321 -22.87 12.19 1.39
C CYS A 321 -24.20 12.88 1.04
N GLY A 322 -24.28 13.48 -0.16
CA GLY A 322 -25.53 13.64 -0.91
C GLY A 322 -25.56 12.81 -2.19
N ALA A 323 -24.52 12.01 -2.39
CA ALA A 323 -24.15 11.52 -3.70
C ALA A 323 -24.54 10.04 -3.80
N LYS A 324 -25.62 9.79 -4.55
CA LYS A 324 -26.20 8.48 -4.89
C LYS A 324 -25.12 7.39 -4.99
N ILE A 325 -25.36 6.19 -4.51
CA ILE A 325 -24.46 4.99 -4.49
C ILE A 325 -23.46 4.90 -5.67
N GLY A 326 -23.82 5.34 -6.88
CA GLY A 326 -22.90 5.46 -8.03
C GLY A 326 -21.74 6.47 -7.92
N THR A 327 -21.78 7.49 -7.06
CA THR A 327 -20.74 8.54 -6.97
C THR A 327 -19.62 8.18 -6.00
N GLN A 328 -19.82 7.25 -5.06
CA GLN A 328 -18.74 6.84 -4.15
C GLN A 328 -17.54 6.27 -4.93
N ARG A 329 -17.81 5.49 -5.99
CA ARG A 329 -16.78 4.95 -6.90
C ARG A 329 -16.01 6.01 -7.68
N ALA A 330 -16.49 7.25 -7.76
CA ALA A 330 -15.74 8.33 -8.39
C ALA A 330 -14.64 8.89 -7.47
N ASN A 331 -14.79 8.75 -6.15
CA ASN A 331 -13.79 9.22 -5.21
C ASN A 331 -12.58 8.25 -5.20
N PRO A 332 -11.36 8.73 -5.51
CA PRO A 332 -10.15 7.91 -5.57
C PRO A 332 -9.89 7.01 -4.36
N ILE A 333 -10.37 7.38 -3.18
CA ILE A 333 -10.18 6.62 -1.93
C ILE A 333 -10.98 5.31 -1.90
N PHE A 334 -12.07 5.24 -2.66
CA PHE A 334 -12.95 4.06 -2.74
C PHE A 334 -12.72 3.25 -4.01
N SER A 335 -11.96 3.77 -4.98
CA SER A 335 -11.73 3.15 -6.28
C SER A 335 -10.27 2.81 -6.58
N THR A 336 -9.35 3.03 -5.61
CA THR A 336 -7.92 2.76 -5.77
C THR A 336 -7.45 1.68 -4.80
N THR A 337 -6.70 0.71 -5.31
CA THR A 337 -5.95 -0.26 -4.50
C THR A 337 -4.45 -0.11 -4.75
N VAL A 338 -3.68 0.04 -3.68
CA VAL A 338 -2.22 -0.02 -3.73
C VAL A 338 -1.76 -1.43 -3.38
N LEU A 339 -0.81 -1.96 -4.13
CA LEU A 339 -0.28 -3.30 -3.91
C LEU A 339 1.23 -3.23 -3.79
N LYS A 340 1.78 -4.11 -2.96
CA LYS A 340 3.22 -4.37 -2.91
C LYS A 340 3.43 -5.88 -2.95
N GLN A 341 4.57 -6.30 -3.50
CA GLN A 341 5.06 -7.68 -3.31
C GLN A 341 4.98 -8.02 -1.82
N GLY A 342 5.38 -7.04 -1.01
CA GLY A 342 5.14 -7.01 0.41
C GLY A 342 6.16 -7.84 1.18
N VAL A 343 5.82 -8.21 2.40
CA VAL A 343 6.75 -8.72 3.40
C VAL A 343 6.15 -9.90 4.13
N ASP A 344 6.99 -10.89 4.40
CA ASP A 344 6.62 -12.08 5.18
C ASP A 344 6.20 -11.68 6.60
N ILE A 345 5.19 -12.35 7.13
CA ILE A 345 4.59 -12.04 8.44
C ILE A 345 4.64 -13.29 9.28
N LYS A 346 5.32 -13.20 10.42
CA LYS A 346 5.42 -14.28 11.40
C LYS A 346 4.71 -13.88 12.67
N LEU A 347 3.75 -14.71 13.08
CA LEU A 347 3.02 -14.57 14.33
C LEU A 347 3.48 -15.67 15.28
N TYR A 348 4.01 -15.27 16.43
CA TYR A 348 4.43 -16.19 17.49
C TYR A 348 3.53 -16.01 18.71
N ASP A 349 2.69 -17.02 18.94
CA ASP A 349 1.65 -16.99 19.97
C ASP A 349 2.06 -17.84 21.17
N TYR A 350 3.33 -17.72 21.55
CA TYR A 350 3.89 -18.39 22.72
C TYR A 350 3.67 -17.53 23.95
N SER A 351 3.01 -18.05 24.97
CA SER A 351 2.93 -17.38 26.28
C SER A 351 4.32 -17.23 26.92
N THR A 352 5.18 -18.22 26.67
CA THR A 352 6.51 -18.33 27.27
C THR A 352 7.56 -18.62 26.20
N LEU A 353 8.63 -17.83 26.19
CA LEU A 353 9.84 -18.04 25.42
C LEU A 353 10.77 -19.00 26.17
N THR A 354 11.24 -20.00 25.44
CA THR A 354 12.01 -21.15 25.91
C THR A 354 13.14 -21.43 24.92
N LYS A 355 14.11 -22.27 25.30
CA LYS A 355 15.22 -22.63 24.40
C LYS A 355 14.73 -23.30 23.11
N GLU A 356 13.60 -23.98 23.17
CA GLU A 356 13.00 -24.77 22.09
C GLU A 356 12.27 -23.91 21.05
N ASN A 357 11.71 -22.77 21.46
CA ASN A 357 10.95 -21.87 20.59
C ASN A 357 11.66 -20.53 20.30
N SER A 358 12.87 -20.34 20.81
CA SER A 358 13.64 -19.10 20.64
C SER A 358 15.06 -19.38 20.14
N VAL A 359 15.71 -18.37 19.55
CA VAL A 359 17.11 -18.37 19.13
C VAL A 359 17.83 -17.21 19.82
N GLY A 360 18.97 -17.51 20.45
CA GLY A 360 19.79 -16.52 21.17
C GLY A 360 19.37 -16.38 22.64
N PHE A 361 20.28 -15.87 23.47
CA PHE A 361 20.10 -15.69 24.92
C PHE A 361 19.63 -16.97 25.66
N HIS A 362 20.13 -18.15 25.26
CA HIS A 362 19.70 -19.43 25.84
C HIS A 362 19.97 -19.51 27.35
N GLU A 363 20.99 -18.80 27.83
CA GLU A 363 21.34 -18.66 29.25
C GLU A 363 20.26 -17.95 30.08
N LEU A 364 19.39 -17.15 29.44
CA LEU A 364 18.29 -16.43 30.10
C LEU A 364 16.95 -17.17 30.02
N LEU A 365 16.88 -18.30 29.30
CA LEU A 365 15.64 -19.02 29.01
C LEU A 365 15.58 -20.37 29.73
N SER A 366 14.36 -20.73 30.16
CA SER A 366 14.08 -22.07 30.68
C SER A 366 13.97 -23.10 29.54
N THR A 367 14.15 -24.36 29.90
CA THR A 367 14.03 -25.52 29.00
C THR A 367 12.61 -26.07 29.15
N ALA A 368 11.84 -26.16 28.07
CA ALA A 368 10.48 -26.67 28.10
C ALA A 368 10.41 -28.21 28.20
N GLY A 369 11.49 -28.89 27.80
CA GLY A 369 11.54 -30.36 27.70
C GLY A 369 10.85 -30.91 26.45
N SER A 370 10.38 -30.05 25.55
CA SER A 370 9.81 -30.42 24.25
C SER A 370 10.86 -30.55 23.16
N ALA A 371 10.51 -31.17 22.04
CA ALA A 371 11.37 -31.14 20.85
C ALA A 371 11.56 -29.70 20.35
N GLN A 372 12.76 -29.41 19.81
CA GLN A 372 13.09 -28.11 19.24
C GLN A 372 12.16 -27.80 18.05
N LEU A 373 11.56 -26.60 18.04
CA LEU A 373 10.73 -26.18 16.91
C LEU A 373 11.58 -25.90 15.65
N PRO A 374 10.98 -26.03 14.44
CA PRO A 374 11.63 -25.62 13.20
C PRO A 374 12.07 -24.15 13.23
N ALA A 375 13.16 -23.81 12.53
CA ALA A 375 13.77 -22.47 12.58
C ALA A 375 12.79 -21.32 12.28
N HIS A 376 11.87 -21.48 11.32
CA HIS A 376 10.89 -20.46 10.95
C HIS A 376 9.79 -20.23 12.01
N LYS A 377 9.63 -21.14 12.97
CA LYS A 377 8.73 -21.03 14.13
C LYS A 377 9.44 -20.56 15.39
N ARG A 378 10.72 -20.15 15.29
CA ARG A 378 11.49 -19.70 16.45
C ARG A 378 11.67 -18.19 16.46
N VAL A 379 11.48 -17.58 17.62
CA VAL A 379 11.73 -16.15 17.82
C VAL A 379 13.23 -15.91 17.98
N ASN A 380 13.83 -15.16 17.05
CA ASN A 380 15.20 -14.71 17.17
C ASN A 380 15.31 -13.50 18.11
N LEU A 381 15.76 -13.76 19.33
CA LEU A 381 15.90 -12.76 20.39
C LEU A 381 17.05 -11.78 20.12
N THR A 382 18.10 -12.21 19.44
CA THR A 382 19.22 -11.34 19.04
C THR A 382 18.75 -10.28 18.05
N LYS A 383 17.99 -10.67 17.02
CA LYS A 383 17.40 -9.72 16.07
C LYS A 383 16.33 -8.85 16.72
N LEU A 384 15.50 -9.43 17.59
CA LEU A 384 14.48 -8.70 18.37
C LEU A 384 15.11 -7.59 19.22
N LYS A 385 16.20 -7.89 19.93
CA LYS A 385 16.98 -6.87 20.66
C LYS A 385 17.48 -5.79 19.71
N GLY A 386 18.12 -6.20 18.61
CA GLY A 386 18.67 -5.27 17.62
C GLY A 386 17.64 -4.26 17.10
N ILE A 387 16.47 -4.71 16.64
CA ILE A 387 15.44 -3.78 16.13
C ILE A 387 14.91 -2.86 17.24
N ILE A 388 14.74 -3.34 18.47
CA ILE A 388 14.29 -2.49 19.59
C ILE A 388 15.32 -1.41 19.87
N GLU A 389 16.60 -1.77 19.99
CA GLU A 389 17.66 -0.82 20.29
C GLU A 389 17.84 0.23 19.19
N HIS A 390 17.88 -0.20 17.93
CA HIS A 390 17.94 0.73 16.78
C HIS A 390 16.70 1.60 16.66
N SER A 391 15.53 1.10 17.09
CA SER A 391 14.31 1.86 17.03
C SER A 391 14.23 2.94 18.11
N PHE A 392 14.57 2.59 19.34
CA PHE A 392 14.42 3.49 20.48
C PHE A 392 15.70 4.30 20.77
N ASP A 393 16.80 3.99 20.09
CA ASP A 393 18.14 4.58 20.29
C ASP A 393 18.60 4.45 21.76
N ARG A 394 18.39 3.25 22.32
CA ARG A 394 18.65 2.90 23.73
C ARG A 394 19.04 1.44 23.86
N ASN A 395 19.88 1.12 24.84
CA ASN A 395 20.27 -0.25 25.14
C ASN A 395 19.21 -0.97 25.99
N LEU A 396 18.78 -2.15 25.55
CA LEU A 396 17.76 -2.97 26.20
C LEU A 396 18.40 -3.99 27.14
N ASP A 397 18.02 -3.96 28.42
CA ASP A 397 18.38 -5.02 29.37
C ASP A 397 17.52 -6.25 29.07
N MET A 398 18.11 -7.21 28.36
CA MET A 398 17.42 -8.45 27.97
C MET A 398 17.05 -9.32 29.16
N SER A 399 17.87 -9.36 30.22
CA SER A 399 17.59 -10.19 31.39
C SER A 399 16.36 -9.67 32.12
N HIS A 400 16.32 -8.35 32.36
CA HIS A 400 15.16 -7.71 32.95
C HIS A 400 13.93 -7.82 32.05
N TYR A 401 14.09 -7.55 30.74
CA TYR A 401 12.98 -7.53 29.80
C TYR A 401 12.33 -8.91 29.63
N LEU A 402 13.14 -9.97 29.44
CA LEU A 402 12.64 -11.33 29.31
C LEU A 402 11.92 -11.77 30.58
N LYS A 403 12.48 -11.51 31.78
CA LYS A 403 11.80 -11.81 33.05
C LYS A 403 10.42 -11.17 33.16
N ARG A 404 10.24 -9.97 32.58
CA ARG A 404 8.97 -9.23 32.61
C ARG A 404 7.92 -9.81 31.67
N ILE A 405 8.29 -10.11 30.42
CA ILE A 405 7.34 -10.56 29.40
C ILE A 405 7.06 -12.06 29.47
N ASN A 406 8.03 -12.85 29.91
CA ASN A 406 7.95 -14.30 29.78
C ASN A 406 6.84 -14.86 30.69
N GLY A 407 5.89 -15.59 30.12
CA GLY A 407 4.67 -16.04 30.80
C GLY A 407 3.46 -15.12 30.58
N LYS A 408 3.66 -13.92 30.04
CA LYS A 408 2.59 -12.94 29.75
C LYS A 408 2.43 -12.64 28.26
N ILE A 409 3.24 -13.23 27.37
CA ILE A 409 3.17 -12.87 25.94
C ILE A 409 1.83 -13.30 25.36
N ALA A 410 1.13 -12.35 24.74
CA ALA A 410 -0.10 -12.61 24.00
C ALA A 410 0.22 -12.95 22.54
N SER A 411 1.13 -12.19 21.92
CA SER A 411 1.61 -12.44 20.56
C SER A 411 2.86 -11.61 20.28
N ILE A 412 3.78 -12.17 19.50
CA ILE A 412 4.89 -11.43 18.88
C ILE A 412 4.67 -11.44 17.38
N ILE A 413 4.47 -10.26 16.81
CA ILE A 413 4.34 -10.03 15.38
C ILE A 413 5.72 -9.62 14.87
N VAL A 414 6.23 -10.33 13.87
CA VAL A 414 7.46 -10.00 13.17
C VAL A 414 7.16 -9.84 11.68
N ILE A 415 7.60 -8.70 11.13
CA ILE A 415 7.47 -8.36 9.73
C ILE A 415 8.84 -8.45 9.08
N GLY A 416 8.90 -9.14 7.93
CA GLY A 416 10.11 -9.40 7.17
C GLY A 416 11.16 -10.12 8.02
N ASP A 417 12.42 -9.72 7.88
CA ASP A 417 13.52 -10.19 8.71
C ASP A 417 13.76 -9.26 9.91
N TYR A 418 12.76 -9.14 10.78
CA TYR A 418 12.78 -8.20 11.91
C TYR A 418 12.94 -6.73 11.47
N GLU A 419 12.28 -6.38 10.37
CA GLU A 419 12.21 -5.00 9.84
C GLU A 419 11.18 -4.16 10.60
N GLY A 420 10.12 -4.83 11.09
CA GLY A 420 9.13 -4.30 12.01
C GLY A 420 8.68 -5.37 12.99
N ILE A 421 8.41 -4.99 14.24
CA ILE A 421 7.88 -5.89 15.26
C ILE A 421 6.79 -5.23 16.10
N ALA A 422 5.88 -6.06 16.61
CA ALA A 422 5.03 -5.73 17.75
C ALA A 422 5.07 -6.86 18.77
N ILE A 423 5.31 -6.51 20.03
CA ILE A 423 5.27 -7.43 21.17
C ILE A 423 4.06 -7.06 22.00
N LEU A 424 3.11 -7.98 22.10
CA LEU A 424 1.90 -7.84 22.88
C LEU A 424 1.94 -8.77 24.09
N THR A 425 1.54 -8.26 25.25
CA THR A 425 1.41 -9.01 26.50
C THR A 425 -0.03 -8.96 27.01
N TYR A 426 -0.43 -9.98 27.77
CA TYR A 426 -1.60 -9.93 28.62
C TYR A 426 -1.23 -9.26 29.93
N GLU A 427 -1.88 -8.15 30.24
CA GLU A 427 -1.74 -7.42 31.51
C GLU A 427 -3.12 -7.27 32.16
N GLY A 428 -3.15 -6.81 33.42
CA GLY A 428 -4.39 -6.66 34.16
C GLY A 428 -4.61 -7.75 35.21
N PRO A 429 -5.81 -7.75 35.84
CA PRO A 429 -6.16 -8.73 36.85
C PRO A 429 -6.26 -10.14 36.24
N GLU A 430 -5.87 -11.17 37.00
CA GLU A 430 -5.86 -12.58 36.56
C GLU A 430 -7.19 -13.04 35.96
N LYS A 431 -8.32 -12.58 36.52
CA LYS A 431 -9.67 -12.97 36.07
C LYS A 431 -10.09 -12.32 34.76
N ARG A 432 -9.50 -11.18 34.40
CA ARG A 432 -9.88 -10.38 33.23
C ARG A 432 -8.67 -9.65 32.62
N PRO A 433 -7.69 -10.40 32.09
CA PRO A 433 -6.55 -9.79 31.42
C PRO A 433 -6.99 -9.06 30.15
N PHE A 434 -6.20 -8.07 29.73
CA PHE A 434 -6.37 -7.33 28.48
C PHE A 434 -5.08 -7.35 27.67
N ALA A 435 -5.20 -7.21 26.34
CA ALA A 435 -4.04 -7.14 25.47
C ALA A 435 -3.37 -5.76 25.55
N TYR A 436 -2.07 -5.76 25.81
CA TYR A 436 -1.23 -4.57 25.90
C TYR A 436 -0.11 -4.64 24.87
N LEU A 437 0.01 -3.62 24.01
CA LEU A 437 1.15 -3.46 23.11
C LEU A 437 2.32 -2.84 23.88
N ASP A 438 3.29 -3.69 24.21
CA ASP A 438 4.43 -3.31 25.01
C ASP A 438 5.58 -2.70 24.20
N LYS A 439 5.87 -3.28 23.01
CA LYS A 439 6.86 -2.73 22.09
C LYS A 439 6.31 -2.72 20.68
N PHE A 440 6.42 -1.56 20.06
CA PHE A 440 6.25 -1.37 18.63
C PHE A 440 7.53 -0.75 18.09
N ALA A 441 8.19 -1.44 17.18
CA ALA A 441 9.49 -1.04 16.66
C ALA A 441 9.54 -1.29 15.15
N VAL A 442 10.10 -0.33 14.42
CA VAL A 442 10.31 -0.39 12.97
C VAL A 442 11.67 0.25 12.70
N LEU A 443 12.48 -0.40 11.86
CA LEU A 443 13.82 0.07 11.52
C LEU A 443 13.79 1.53 11.03
N PRO A 444 14.72 2.40 11.46
CA PRO A 444 14.66 3.84 11.17
C PRO A 444 14.50 4.21 9.69
N HIS A 445 15.19 3.50 8.79
CA HIS A 445 15.11 3.73 7.34
C HIS A 445 13.78 3.25 6.72
N LEU A 446 13.03 2.43 7.46
CA LEU A 446 11.68 1.95 7.11
C LEU A 446 10.58 2.72 7.86
N ARG A 447 10.93 3.73 8.68
CA ARG A 447 9.93 4.53 9.39
C ARG A 447 9.19 5.44 8.44
N GLY A 448 7.92 5.12 8.22
CA GLY A 448 7.05 5.83 7.28
C GLY A 448 7.16 5.29 5.85
N SER A 449 8.21 4.57 5.51
CA SER A 449 8.32 3.81 4.27
C SER A 449 7.67 2.42 4.46
N LEU A 450 7.06 1.88 3.41
CA LEU A 450 6.58 0.48 3.31
C LEU A 450 5.26 0.06 3.99
N CYS A 451 4.43 0.94 4.55
CA CYS A 451 3.16 0.52 5.18
C CYS A 451 3.32 -0.53 6.30
N ILE A 452 4.54 -0.84 6.75
CA ILE A 452 4.83 -1.86 7.79
C ILE A 452 4.06 -1.53 9.07
N SER A 453 4.07 -0.26 9.49
CA SER A 453 3.30 0.19 10.64
C SER A 453 1.81 -0.09 10.49
N ASP A 454 1.25 0.15 9.29
CA ASP A 454 -0.16 -0.11 9.02
C ASP A 454 -0.46 -1.61 9.01
N VAL A 455 0.43 -2.42 8.42
CA VAL A 455 0.33 -3.89 8.43
C VAL A 455 0.32 -4.42 9.86
N ILE A 456 1.25 -3.98 10.71
CA ILE A 456 1.31 -4.39 12.12
C ILE A 456 0.02 -4.01 12.85
N PHE A 457 -0.47 -2.78 12.68
CA PHE A 457 -1.71 -2.34 13.33
C PHE A 457 -2.95 -3.08 12.81
N ASN A 458 -3.02 -3.37 11.51
CA ASN A 458 -4.08 -4.20 10.95
C ASN A 458 -4.09 -5.61 11.55
N LEU A 459 -2.91 -6.21 11.71
CA LEU A 459 -2.78 -7.52 12.34
C LEU A 459 -3.19 -7.49 13.82
N MET A 460 -2.75 -6.46 14.55
CA MET A 460 -3.14 -6.27 15.95
C MET A 460 -4.65 -6.07 16.09
N PHE A 461 -5.28 -5.23 15.27
CA PHE A 461 -6.72 -4.98 15.32
C PHE A 461 -7.55 -6.19 14.88
N LYS A 462 -7.07 -6.95 13.89
CA LYS A 462 -7.73 -8.19 13.48
C LYS A 462 -7.68 -9.24 14.59
N LYS A 463 -6.60 -9.28 15.36
CA LYS A 463 -6.38 -10.29 16.41
C LYS A 463 -6.94 -9.90 17.77
N PHE A 464 -6.80 -8.64 18.16
CA PHE A 464 -7.21 -8.06 19.44
C PHE A 464 -8.27 -6.98 19.20
N GLY A 465 -9.32 -7.35 18.44
CA GLY A 465 -10.36 -6.43 18.00
C GLY A 465 -11.25 -5.92 19.13
N ASP A 466 -11.38 -6.70 20.20
CA ASP A 466 -12.26 -6.38 21.33
C ASP A 466 -11.64 -5.36 22.28
N GLU A 467 -10.36 -5.54 22.60
CA GLU A 467 -9.65 -4.77 23.63
C GLU A 467 -8.14 -4.78 23.37
N LEU A 468 -7.56 -3.61 23.09
CA LEU A 468 -6.13 -3.41 22.91
C LEU A 468 -5.70 -2.06 23.47
N VAL A 469 -4.68 -2.08 24.33
CA VAL A 469 -4.19 -0.90 25.04
C VAL A 469 -2.71 -0.69 24.76
N TRP A 470 -2.27 0.55 24.63
CA TRP A 470 -0.84 0.88 24.59
C TRP A 470 -0.55 2.21 25.26
N ARG A 471 0.71 2.48 25.57
CA ARG A 471 1.13 3.77 26.11
C ARG A 471 2.23 4.39 25.26
N SER A 472 2.24 5.72 25.19
CA SER A 472 3.29 6.48 24.52
C SER A 472 3.56 7.79 25.28
N ARG A 473 4.80 8.27 25.25
CA ARG A 473 5.19 9.50 25.98
C ARG A 473 4.35 10.68 25.49
N ARG A 474 3.93 11.57 26.38
CA ARG A 474 3.05 12.72 26.13
C ARG A 474 3.54 13.59 24.98
N GLU A 475 4.85 13.83 24.94
CA GLU A 475 5.58 14.65 23.96
C GLU A 475 5.96 13.90 22.66
N ASN A 476 5.60 12.61 22.52
CA ASN A 476 5.96 11.85 21.34
C ASN A 476 5.19 12.36 20.10
N VAL A 477 5.92 12.78 19.07
CA VAL A 477 5.36 13.24 17.79
C VAL A 477 4.50 12.19 17.08
N VAL A 478 4.72 10.90 17.37
CA VAL A 478 3.92 9.78 16.83
C VAL A 478 2.51 9.73 17.44
N ASN A 479 2.25 10.44 18.55
CA ASN A 479 0.95 10.41 19.21
C ASN A 479 -0.21 10.86 18.30
N ASN A 480 0.03 11.76 17.34
CA ASN A 480 -1.00 12.11 16.35
C ASN A 480 -1.42 10.90 15.50
N TRP A 481 -0.45 10.05 15.16
CA TRP A 481 -0.68 8.82 14.39
C TRP A 481 -1.36 7.73 15.22
N TYR A 482 -1.00 7.60 16.50
CA TYR A 482 -1.70 6.72 17.44
C TYR A 482 -3.12 7.19 17.73
N PHE A 483 -3.33 8.50 17.90
CA PHE A 483 -4.64 9.10 18.17
C PHE A 483 -5.64 8.75 17.05
N GLN A 484 -5.22 8.84 15.79
CA GLN A 484 -6.04 8.46 14.63
C GLN A 484 -6.43 6.97 14.61
N ARG A 485 -5.77 6.14 15.41
CA ARG A 485 -5.95 4.67 15.47
C ARG A 485 -6.55 4.19 16.78
N SER A 486 -6.68 5.08 17.76
CA SER A 486 -7.33 4.79 19.03
C SER A 486 -8.79 5.25 18.99
N VAL A 487 -9.64 4.55 19.72
CA VAL A 487 -11.01 4.98 20.03
C VAL A 487 -11.01 6.00 21.17
N GLY A 488 -10.05 5.89 22.11
CA GLY A 488 -9.94 6.79 23.26
C GLY A 488 -8.50 7.02 23.68
N VAL A 489 -8.24 8.20 24.25
CA VAL A 489 -6.93 8.58 24.80
C VAL A 489 -7.10 9.17 26.18
N LEU A 490 -6.31 8.67 27.14
CA LEU A 490 -6.31 9.14 28.53
C LEU A 490 -4.91 9.55 28.95
N ASP A 491 -4.80 10.62 29.72
CA ASP A 491 -3.53 10.97 30.35
C ASP A 491 -3.35 10.11 31.61
N LEU A 492 -2.21 9.42 31.75
CA LEU A 492 -1.97 8.52 32.89
C LEU A 492 -1.72 9.29 34.20
N SER A 493 -1.65 10.62 34.15
CA SER A 493 -1.63 11.49 35.33
C SER A 493 -3.04 11.83 35.87
N ILE A 494 -4.11 11.43 35.19
CA ILE A 494 -5.49 11.69 35.65
C ILE A 494 -5.74 10.99 36.98
N ASP A 495 -6.37 11.73 37.89
CA ASP A 495 -6.85 11.21 39.17
C ASP A 495 -8.24 10.56 38.97
N ILE A 496 -8.34 9.27 39.27
CA ILE A 496 -9.60 8.49 39.14
C ILE A 496 -10.09 8.04 40.53
N GLY A 497 -9.55 8.65 41.61
CA GLY A 497 -9.83 8.26 42.98
C GLY A 497 -9.13 6.95 43.38
N HIS A 498 -8.93 6.78 44.69
CA HIS A 498 -8.38 5.58 45.33
C HIS A 498 -6.92 5.19 45.02
N GLY A 499 -6.07 6.11 44.56
CA GLY A 499 -4.64 5.85 44.39
C GLY A 499 -3.75 7.08 44.58
N PRO A 500 -2.44 6.91 44.88
CA PRO A 500 -1.52 8.02 44.97
C PRO A 500 -1.39 8.72 43.61
N LYS A 501 -1.49 10.05 43.62
CA LYS A 501 -1.25 10.88 42.44
C LYS A 501 0.21 10.73 42.04
N LYS A 502 0.47 10.01 40.95
CA LYS A 502 1.81 9.86 40.37
C LYS A 502 1.83 10.64 39.07
N ASP A 503 2.62 11.71 39.01
CA ASP A 503 2.89 12.35 37.74
C ASP A 503 3.47 11.32 36.78
N ASN A 504 2.96 11.31 35.55
CA ASN A 504 3.32 10.33 34.56
C ASN A 504 3.50 10.98 33.20
N ILE A 505 4.58 10.59 32.54
CA ILE A 505 4.95 11.13 31.23
C ILE A 505 4.22 10.45 30.07
N PHE A 506 3.35 9.46 30.31
CA PHE A 506 2.70 8.67 29.28
C PHE A 506 1.22 9.01 29.12
N LYS A 507 0.75 8.93 27.87
CA LYS A 507 -0.67 8.82 27.53
C LYS A 507 -1.01 7.36 27.23
N LEU A 508 -2.18 6.94 27.69
CA LEU A 508 -2.81 5.68 27.35
C LEU A 508 -3.63 5.86 26.07
N PHE A 509 -3.50 4.91 25.15
CA PHE A 509 -4.32 4.81 23.96
C PHE A 509 -5.10 3.50 24.02
N TYR A 510 -6.40 3.59 23.75
CA TYR A 510 -7.32 2.47 23.77
C TYR A 510 -7.89 2.23 22.39
N TYR A 511 -7.89 0.98 21.97
CA TYR A 511 -8.65 0.46 20.84
C TYR A 511 -9.55 -0.66 21.35
N GLY A 512 -10.77 -0.73 20.84
CA GLY A 512 -11.69 -1.80 21.17
C GLY A 512 -12.91 -1.80 20.27
N GLY A 513 -13.62 -2.91 20.29
CA GLY A 513 -14.77 -3.14 19.42
C GLY A 513 -15.88 -2.13 19.67
N LYS A 514 -16.75 -1.96 18.67
CA LYS A 514 -17.88 -1.01 18.71
C LYS A 514 -18.81 -1.16 19.90
N LYS A 515 -18.84 -2.34 20.53
CA LYS A 515 -19.61 -2.51 21.75
C LYS A 515 -19.18 -1.49 22.80
N GLY A 516 -17.96 -0.94 22.77
CA GLY A 516 -17.53 0.32 23.42
C GLY A 516 -17.70 0.39 24.94
N THR A 517 -18.43 -0.57 25.51
CA THR A 517 -18.99 -0.59 26.84
C THR A 517 -17.88 -0.59 27.88
N GLN A 518 -16.75 -1.19 27.54
CA GLN A 518 -15.59 -1.27 28.43
C GLN A 518 -14.83 0.06 28.57
N PHE A 519 -14.85 0.94 27.57
CA PHE A 519 -14.14 2.23 27.69
C PHE A 519 -14.93 3.23 28.55
N TYR A 520 -16.26 3.09 28.62
CA TYR A 520 -17.11 3.87 29.50
C TYR A 520 -17.23 3.28 30.92
N ASP A 521 -16.70 2.08 31.13
CA ASP A 521 -16.62 1.44 32.45
C ASP A 521 -15.44 2.04 33.23
N PHE A 522 -15.76 2.89 34.21
CA PHE A 522 -14.78 3.52 35.09
C PHE A 522 -13.93 2.51 35.86
N ASP A 523 -14.49 1.36 36.25
CA ASP A 523 -13.73 0.34 36.96
C ASP A 523 -12.67 -0.27 36.03
N ARG A 524 -13.06 -0.54 34.78
CA ARG A 524 -12.14 -1.05 33.77
C ARG A 524 -11.07 -0.02 33.38
N LEU A 525 -11.42 1.26 33.28
CA LEU A 525 -10.44 2.34 33.07
C LEU A 525 -9.41 2.41 34.20
N ARG A 526 -9.83 2.25 35.47
CA ARG A 526 -8.90 2.20 36.61
C ARG A 526 -7.92 1.05 36.49
N GLU A 527 -8.35 -0.11 36.00
CA GLU A 527 -7.47 -1.24 35.77
C GLU A 527 -6.43 -0.94 34.69
N TYR A 528 -6.84 -0.43 33.53
CA TYR A 528 -5.87 -0.04 32.49
C TYR A 528 -4.82 0.91 33.05
N ILE A 529 -5.26 1.93 33.76
CA ILE A 529 -4.36 2.96 34.27
C ILE A 529 -3.43 2.38 35.32
N THR A 530 -3.93 1.56 36.24
CA THR A 530 -3.10 0.96 37.30
C THR A 530 -2.03 0.05 36.69
N TYR A 531 -2.44 -0.93 35.88
CA TYR A 531 -1.53 -1.94 35.33
C TYR A 531 -0.59 -1.39 34.25
N VAL A 532 -1.00 -0.40 33.45
CA VAL A 532 -0.17 0.18 32.39
C VAL A 532 0.75 1.30 32.90
N ARG A 533 0.32 2.08 33.90
CA ARG A 533 1.14 3.14 34.50
C ARG A 533 2.38 2.57 35.18
N ASP A 534 2.21 1.47 35.91
CA ASP A 534 3.23 0.90 36.79
C ASP A 534 4.19 -0.07 36.06
N ILE A 535 4.05 -0.24 34.74
CA ILE A 535 5.03 -1.00 33.93
C ILE A 535 6.39 -0.29 33.95
N GLU A 536 7.41 -0.95 34.47
CA GLU A 536 8.76 -0.42 34.57
C GLU A 536 9.52 -0.47 33.23
N PRO A 537 10.34 0.55 32.91
CA PRO A 537 11.19 0.54 31.73
C PRO A 537 12.30 -0.50 31.85
N SER A 538 12.52 -1.31 30.80
CA SER A 538 13.58 -2.32 30.75
C SER A 538 14.86 -1.84 30.04
N TRP A 539 15.14 -0.54 30.08
CA TRP A 539 16.35 0.02 29.48
C TRP A 539 17.52 -0.13 30.44
N SER A 540 18.70 -0.51 29.93
CA SER A 540 19.93 -0.54 30.71
C SER A 540 20.20 0.84 31.30
N ARG A 541 20.61 0.89 32.58
CA ARG A 541 21.09 2.14 33.18
C ARG A 541 22.33 2.60 32.41
N LYS A 542 22.42 3.91 32.13
CA LYS A 542 23.59 4.50 31.48
C LYS A 542 24.82 4.36 32.34
#